data_AF-A0A2P4X4X9-F1
#
_entry.id   AF-A0A2P4X4X9-F1
#
_cell.length_a   1.000
_cell.length_b   1.000
_cell.length_c   1.000
_cell.angle_alpha   90.00
_cell.angle_beta   90.00
_cell.angle_gamma   90.00
#
_symmetry.space_group_name_H-M   'P 1'
#
loop_
_entity.id
_entity.type
_entity.pdbx_description
1 polymer ?
#
loop_
_entity_poly.entity_id
_entity_poly.type
_entity_poly.pdbx_seq_one_letter_code
_entity_poly.pdbx_strand_id
1 'polypeptide(L)'
;MSGEINSDALREMSVTEYPCLKKGYDGPSPAIKRAGDFSLTLFLFCLPVSLWNEITSQSKRYHFSMINEGDKARYGMDKKKKPVSAKAQGDFKAALMQLPPIRAVDILHMMGLLIARATSRTRRNSVTTGNPLTKAQYLVEALGSMWLETVSGI
;
A
#
# COMPACT_ATOMS: atom_id res chain seq x y z
N MET A 1 -41.15 24.79 35.59
CA MET A 1 -41.62 25.28 34.28
C MET A 1 -40.61 24.79 33.25
N SER A 2 -41.02 23.78 32.48
CA SER A 2 -40.19 23.12 31.47
C SER A 2 -39.87 24.13 30.35
N GLY A 3 -38.59 24.40 30.13
CA GLY A 3 -38.16 25.16 28.96
C GLY A 3 -38.17 24.24 27.75
N GLU A 4 -39.22 24.33 26.94
CA GLU A 4 -39.22 23.74 25.61
C GLU A 4 -38.13 24.42 24.78
N ILE A 5 -37.06 23.69 24.53
CA ILE A 5 -36.02 24.10 23.60
C ILE A 5 -36.65 23.97 22.22
N ASN A 6 -36.98 25.10 21.61
CA ASN A 6 -37.64 25.16 20.32
C ASN A 6 -36.73 24.54 19.24
N SER A 7 -37.04 23.30 18.85
CA SER A 7 -36.28 22.48 17.90
C SER A 7 -36.23 23.06 16.49
N ASP A 8 -37.07 24.05 16.20
CA ASP A 8 -37.10 24.73 14.90
C ASP A 8 -35.93 25.71 14.74
N ALA A 9 -35.45 26.32 15.83
CA ALA A 9 -34.30 27.23 15.80
C ALA A 9 -32.97 26.51 15.53
N LEU A 10 -32.84 25.23 15.93
CA LEU A 10 -31.68 24.41 15.59
C LEU A 10 -31.72 23.86 14.16
N ARG A 11 -32.91 23.85 13.54
CA ARG A 11 -33.08 23.38 12.16
C ARG A 11 -32.78 24.47 11.13
N GLU A 12 -33.07 25.73 11.46
CA GLU A 12 -32.76 26.87 10.58
C GLU A 12 -31.27 27.21 10.50
N MET A 13 -30.46 26.85 11.49
CA MET A 13 -29.01 27.13 11.48
C MET A 13 -28.19 26.19 10.59
N SER A 14 -28.82 25.18 9.96
CA SER A 14 -28.14 24.12 9.19
C SER A 14 -28.17 24.30 7.67
N VAL A 15 -28.81 25.37 7.15
CA VAL A 15 -29.05 25.52 5.70
C VAL A 15 -28.21 26.63 5.04
N THR A 16 -27.46 27.40 5.81
CA THR A 16 -26.57 28.48 5.30
C THR A 16 -25.09 28.11 5.30
N GLU A 17 -24.74 26.83 5.15
CA GLU A 17 -23.35 26.39 5.02
C GLU A 17 -23.11 25.89 3.59
N TYR A 18 -22.25 26.59 2.84
CA TYR A 18 -21.80 26.28 1.47
C TYR A 18 -22.79 26.59 0.32
N PRO A 19 -22.90 27.87 -0.10
CA PRO A 19 -23.74 28.28 -1.24
C PRO A 19 -23.33 27.66 -2.59
N CYS A 20 -22.16 27.04 -2.69
CA CYS A 20 -21.67 26.30 -3.85
C CYS A 20 -21.91 24.78 -3.78
N LEU A 21 -22.49 24.27 -2.69
CA LEU A 21 -22.87 22.87 -2.60
C LEU A 21 -24.13 22.64 -3.42
N LYS A 22 -24.03 21.82 -4.48
CA LYS A 22 -25.17 21.49 -5.33
C LYS A 22 -26.27 20.85 -4.47
N LYS A 23 -27.46 21.46 -4.44
CA LYS A 23 -28.68 20.92 -3.80
C LYS A 23 -29.26 19.67 -4.52
N GLY A 24 -28.44 18.93 -5.26
CA GLY A 24 -28.85 17.79 -6.09
C GLY A 24 -28.53 16.44 -5.46
N TYR A 25 -28.67 15.35 -6.23
CA TYR A 25 -28.33 14.00 -5.79
C TYR A 25 -26.87 13.91 -5.30
N ASP A 26 -26.70 13.51 -4.04
CA ASP A 26 -25.41 13.29 -3.41
C ASP A 26 -25.15 11.79 -3.28
N GLY A 27 -24.56 11.21 -4.32
CA GLY A 27 -24.27 9.77 -4.34
C GLY A 27 -23.52 9.31 -5.58
N PRO A 28 -23.19 8.01 -5.65
CA PRO A 28 -22.35 7.48 -6.72
C PRO A 28 -23.01 7.67 -8.08
N SER A 29 -22.20 8.06 -9.06
CA SER A 29 -22.65 8.18 -10.44
C SER A 29 -23.15 6.83 -10.96
N PRO A 30 -24.04 6.81 -11.97
CA PRO A 30 -24.51 5.56 -12.58
C PRO A 30 -23.39 4.66 -13.11
N ALA A 31 -22.21 5.22 -13.44
CA ALA A 31 -21.03 4.45 -13.84
C ALA A 31 -20.42 3.69 -12.65
N ILE A 32 -20.28 4.34 -11.49
CA ILE A 32 -19.76 3.73 -10.27
C ILE A 32 -20.73 2.68 -9.73
N LYS A 33 -22.05 2.94 -9.79
CA LYS A 33 -23.08 1.97 -9.39
C LYS A 33 -22.97 0.66 -10.16
N ARG A 34 -22.67 0.72 -11.47
CA ARG A 34 -22.46 -0.48 -12.30
C ARG A 34 -21.15 -1.21 -12.01
N ALA A 35 -20.13 -0.51 -11.55
CA ALA A 35 -18.87 -1.10 -11.11
C ALA A 35 -18.92 -1.64 -9.68
N GLY A 36 -19.98 -1.30 -8.93
CA GLY A 36 -20.10 -1.49 -7.49
C GLY A 36 -20.29 -2.93 -7.02
N ASP A 37 -20.62 -3.85 -7.93
CA ASP A 37 -20.82 -5.25 -7.60
C ASP A 37 -19.52 -5.94 -7.13
N PHE A 38 -18.36 -5.40 -7.51
CA PHE A 38 -17.05 -5.91 -7.11
C PHE A 38 -16.15 -4.81 -6.55
N SER A 39 -15.66 -5.01 -5.32
CA SER A 39 -14.76 -4.08 -4.63
C SER A 39 -13.46 -3.81 -5.40
N LEU A 40 -12.93 -4.82 -6.10
CA LEU A 40 -11.74 -4.66 -6.94
C LEU A 40 -12.01 -3.74 -8.13
N THR A 41 -13.19 -3.83 -8.75
CA THR A 41 -13.56 -2.98 -9.88
C THR A 41 -13.72 -1.53 -9.44
N LEU A 42 -14.29 -1.27 -8.26
CA LEU A 42 -14.33 0.07 -7.66
C LEU A 42 -12.92 0.61 -7.38
N PHE A 43 -12.02 -0.23 -6.86
CA PHE A 43 -10.64 0.17 -6.61
C PHE A 43 -9.93 0.57 -7.92
N LEU A 44 -10.08 -0.24 -8.98
CA LEU A 44 -9.53 0.05 -10.29
C LEU A 44 -10.22 1.23 -10.97
N PHE A 45 -11.48 1.53 -10.64
CA PHE A 45 -12.18 2.72 -11.14
C PHE A 45 -11.50 4.01 -10.66
N CYS A 46 -11.00 4.04 -9.42
CA CYS A 46 -10.29 5.19 -8.86
C CYS A 46 -8.91 5.42 -9.49
N LEU A 47 -8.32 4.40 -10.12
CA LEU A 47 -6.98 4.44 -10.69
C LEU A 47 -7.03 3.98 -12.15
N PRO A 48 -7.11 4.92 -13.12
CA PRO A 48 -7.20 4.55 -14.53
C PRO A 48 -5.93 3.85 -15.04
N VAL A 49 -6.06 3.04 -16.08
CA VAL A 49 -4.96 2.24 -16.67
C VAL A 49 -3.75 3.09 -17.05
N SER A 50 -3.97 4.30 -17.57
CA SER A 50 -2.89 5.24 -17.92
C SER A 50 -2.02 5.59 -16.70
N LEU A 51 -2.65 5.81 -15.54
CA LEU A 51 -1.94 6.12 -14.30
C LEU A 51 -1.13 4.92 -13.81
N TRP A 52 -1.67 3.70 -13.91
CA TRP A 52 -0.91 2.49 -13.58
C TRP A 52 0.35 2.32 -14.44
N ASN A 53 0.23 2.60 -15.73
CA ASN A 53 1.36 2.54 -16.65
C ASN A 53 2.42 3.61 -16.32
N GLU A 54 1.98 4.82 -15.99
CA GLU A 54 2.86 5.92 -15.57
C GLU A 54 3.62 5.55 -14.29
N ILE A 55 2.91 5.09 -13.26
CA ILE A 55 3.53 4.63 -11.99
C ILE A 55 4.54 3.52 -12.28
N THR A 56 4.20 2.57 -13.16
CA THR A 56 5.11 1.48 -13.54
C THR A 56 6.37 2.03 -14.22
N SER A 57 6.21 2.98 -15.14
CA SER A 57 7.32 3.63 -15.84
C SER A 57 8.24 4.37 -14.88
N GLN A 58 7.69 5.21 -14.01
CA GLN A 58 8.46 5.96 -13.03
C GLN A 58 9.12 5.05 -11.99
N SER A 59 8.44 3.97 -11.58
CA SER A 59 9.00 2.97 -10.65
C SER A 59 10.22 2.28 -11.26
N LYS A 60 10.18 1.94 -12.55
CA LYS A 60 11.35 1.40 -13.28
C LYS A 60 12.49 2.40 -13.33
N ARG A 61 12.20 3.65 -13.71
CA ARG A 61 13.22 4.71 -13.78
C ARG A 61 13.91 4.90 -12.42
N TYR A 62 13.11 4.95 -11.35
CA TYR A 62 13.63 5.03 -10.00
C TYR A 62 14.48 3.80 -9.62
N HIS A 63 14.00 2.59 -9.90
CA HIS A 63 14.76 1.35 -9.67
C HIS A 63 16.13 1.40 -10.33
N PHE A 64 16.21 1.78 -11.61
CA PHE A 64 17.49 1.90 -12.32
C PHE A 64 18.41 2.97 -11.72
N SER A 65 17.86 4.11 -11.28
CA SER A 65 18.66 5.15 -10.61
C SER A 65 19.26 4.68 -9.28
N MET A 66 18.58 3.78 -8.58
CA MET A 66 18.98 3.24 -7.28
C MET A 66 19.93 2.04 -7.36
N ILE A 67 20.18 1.45 -8.54
CA ILE A 67 21.02 0.24 -8.65
C ILE A 67 22.40 0.44 -8.05
N ASN A 68 23.07 1.56 -8.34
CA ASN A 68 24.43 1.82 -7.84
C ASN A 68 24.47 2.00 -6.31
N GLU A 69 23.40 2.53 -5.71
CA GLU A 69 23.29 2.71 -4.27
C GLU A 69 22.97 1.37 -3.58
N GLY A 70 22.04 0.61 -4.15
CA GLY A 70 21.69 -0.73 -3.71
C GLY A 70 22.86 -1.70 -3.78
N ASP A 71 23.67 -1.62 -4.83
CA ASP A 71 24.92 -2.35 -4.99
C ASP A 71 25.90 -2.10 -3.83
N LYS A 72 26.22 -0.82 -3.57
CA LYS A 72 27.10 -0.43 -2.46
C LYS A 72 26.57 -0.90 -1.10
N ALA A 73 25.26 -0.76 -0.87
CA ALA A 73 24.63 -1.18 0.39
C ALA A 73 24.71 -2.71 0.58
N ARG A 74 24.40 -3.49 -0.48
CA ARG A 74 24.45 -4.96 -0.46
C ARG A 74 25.87 -5.46 -0.27
N TYR A 75 26.83 -4.91 -1.01
CA TYR A 75 28.25 -5.24 -0.83
C TYR A 75 28.72 -4.93 0.59
N GLY A 76 28.34 -3.77 1.16
CA GLY A 76 28.68 -3.40 2.53
C GLY A 76 28.10 -4.35 3.57
N MET A 77 26.87 -4.84 3.37
CA MET A 77 26.26 -5.85 4.24
C MET A 77 26.92 -7.23 4.08
N ASP A 78 27.21 -7.65 2.86
CA ASP A 78 27.82 -8.95 2.58
C ASP A 78 29.25 -9.01 3.13
N LYS A 79 30.05 -7.96 2.93
CA LYS A 79 31.40 -7.85 3.51
C LYS A 79 31.39 -7.89 5.05
N LYS A 80 30.37 -7.32 5.70
CA LYS A 80 30.19 -7.41 7.15
C LYS A 80 29.82 -8.82 7.61
N LYS A 81 28.99 -9.54 6.84
CA LYS A 81 28.55 -10.91 7.18
C LYS A 81 29.60 -11.98 6.84
N LYS A 82 30.33 -11.79 5.74
CA LYS A 82 31.27 -12.76 5.16
C LYS A 82 32.56 -12.05 4.72
N PRO A 83 33.44 -11.65 5.64
CA PRO A 83 34.62 -10.85 5.32
C PRO A 83 35.64 -11.58 4.43
N VAL A 84 35.69 -12.92 4.47
CA VAL A 84 36.68 -13.74 3.74
C VAL A 84 36.18 -14.18 2.36
N SER A 85 34.87 -14.26 2.16
CA SER A 85 34.26 -14.78 0.92
C SER A 85 33.24 -13.79 0.32
N ALA A 86 33.40 -12.50 0.58
CA ALA A 86 32.48 -11.48 0.10
C ALA A 86 32.43 -11.52 -1.43
N LYS A 87 31.22 -11.51 -2.00
CA LYS A 87 31.06 -11.42 -3.46
C LYS A 87 31.62 -10.09 -3.97
N ALA A 88 32.05 -10.03 -5.23
CA ALA A 88 32.54 -8.79 -5.80
C ALA A 88 31.39 -7.79 -5.94
N GLN A 89 31.68 -6.50 -5.77
CA GLN A 89 30.67 -5.45 -5.92
C GLN A 89 29.99 -5.52 -7.32
N GLY A 90 30.76 -5.82 -8.37
CA GLY A 90 30.22 -5.99 -9.72
C GLY A 90 29.14 -7.08 -9.84
N ASP A 91 29.20 -8.13 -9.02
CA ASP A 91 28.25 -9.24 -9.04
C ASP A 91 26.87 -8.80 -8.53
N PHE A 92 26.83 -7.96 -7.49
CA PHE A 92 25.58 -7.42 -6.96
C PHE A 92 24.92 -6.47 -7.96
N LYS A 93 25.72 -5.63 -8.62
CA LYS A 93 25.22 -4.77 -9.70
C LYS A 93 24.66 -5.58 -10.87
N ALA A 94 25.37 -6.64 -11.29
CA ALA A 94 24.90 -7.54 -12.35
C ALA A 94 23.59 -8.23 -11.97
N ALA A 95 23.47 -8.72 -10.73
CA ALA A 95 22.25 -9.32 -10.22
C ALA A 95 21.07 -8.32 -10.20
N LEU A 96 21.31 -7.07 -9.78
CA LEU A 96 20.29 -6.02 -9.76
C LEU A 96 19.82 -5.61 -11.17
N MET A 97 20.70 -5.71 -12.17
CA MET A 97 20.36 -5.44 -13.58
C MET A 97 19.56 -6.57 -14.23
N GLN A 98 19.69 -7.81 -13.75
CA GLN A 98 18.95 -8.97 -14.26
C GLN A 98 17.53 -9.10 -13.71
N LEU A 99 17.14 -8.25 -12.74
CA LEU A 99 15.81 -8.31 -12.15
C LEU A 99 14.72 -8.07 -13.22
N PRO A 100 13.62 -8.85 -13.18
CA PRO A 100 12.55 -8.70 -14.14
C PRO A 100 11.94 -7.29 -14.05
N PRO A 101 11.49 -6.72 -15.18
CA PRO A 101 10.91 -5.40 -15.19
C PRO A 101 9.66 -5.35 -14.30
N ILE A 102 9.55 -4.34 -13.45
CA ILE A 102 8.37 -4.11 -12.60
C ILE A 102 7.13 -3.99 -13.50
N ARG A 103 6.11 -4.82 -13.28
CA ARG A 103 4.84 -4.75 -14.02
C ARG A 103 3.76 -4.08 -13.17
N ALA A 104 2.72 -3.59 -13.84
CA ALA A 104 1.56 -3.01 -13.15
C ALA A 104 0.90 -3.99 -12.17
N VAL A 105 0.89 -5.29 -12.50
CA VAL A 105 0.36 -6.33 -11.61
C VAL A 105 1.17 -6.46 -10.33
N ASP A 106 2.50 -6.27 -10.38
CA ASP A 106 3.36 -6.37 -9.20
C ASP A 106 3.08 -5.19 -8.25
N ILE A 107 2.82 -4.00 -8.80
CA ILE A 107 2.39 -2.82 -8.03
C ILE A 107 1.01 -3.05 -7.41
N LEU A 108 0.08 -3.67 -8.13
CA LEU A 108 -1.25 -4.00 -7.61
C LEU A 108 -1.15 -4.95 -6.40
N HIS A 109 -0.30 -5.97 -6.47
CA HIS A 109 -0.03 -6.85 -5.32
C HIS A 109 0.55 -6.09 -4.13
N MET A 110 1.50 -5.18 -4.36
CA MET A 110 2.07 -4.34 -3.29
C MET A 110 1.01 -3.45 -2.64
N MET A 111 0.10 -2.86 -3.42
CA MET A 111 -1.03 -2.09 -2.89
C MET A 111 -1.96 -2.97 -2.07
N GLY A 112 -2.29 -4.18 -2.55
CA GLY A 112 -3.05 -5.17 -1.79
C GLY A 112 -2.40 -5.52 -0.45
N LEU A 113 -1.07 -5.71 -0.44
CA LEU A 113 -0.32 -5.99 0.77
C LEU A 113 -0.31 -4.80 1.74
N LEU A 114 -0.20 -3.56 1.23
CA LEU A 114 -0.28 -2.35 2.04
C LEU A 114 -1.65 -2.17 2.66
N ILE A 115 -2.73 -2.41 1.91
CA ILE A 115 -4.11 -2.38 2.41
C ILE A 115 -4.32 -3.48 3.46
N ALA A 116 -3.84 -4.70 3.19
CA ALA A 116 -3.89 -5.81 4.15
C ALA A 116 -3.12 -5.48 5.44
N ARG A 117 -1.96 -4.83 5.33
CA ARG A 117 -1.18 -4.38 6.49
C ARG A 117 -1.87 -3.25 7.26
N ALA A 118 -2.45 -2.28 6.57
CA ALA A 118 -3.18 -1.17 7.18
C ALA A 118 -4.40 -1.67 7.96
N THR A 119 -5.18 -2.56 7.35
CA THR A 119 -6.37 -3.18 7.98
C THR A 119 -5.98 -4.12 9.13
N SER A 120 -4.89 -4.89 8.99
CA SER A 120 -4.38 -5.77 10.06
C SER A 120 -3.79 -5.00 11.24
N ARG A 121 -3.26 -3.78 11.02
CA ARG A 121 -2.71 -2.93 12.09
C ARG A 121 -3.83 -2.40 13.00
N THR A 122 -4.99 -2.06 12.45
CA THR A 122 -6.17 -1.63 13.22
C THR A 122 -6.67 -2.71 14.18
N ARG A 123 -6.59 -3.99 13.78
CA ARG A 123 -7.02 -5.13 14.62
C ARG A 123 -6.10 -5.41 15.82
N ARG A 124 -4.90 -4.83 15.85
CA ARG A 124 -3.93 -4.98 16.94
C ARG A 124 -4.20 -4.01 18.11
N ASN A 125 -5.03 -2.98 17.89
CA ASN A 125 -5.35 -1.97 18.90
C ASN A 125 -6.71 -2.21 19.59
N SER A 126 -7.50 -3.20 19.14
CA SER A 126 -8.82 -3.52 19.70
C SER A 126 -8.88 -4.85 20.46
N VAL A 127 -7.75 -5.53 20.65
CA VAL A 127 -7.69 -6.81 21.38
C VAL A 127 -6.74 -6.66 22.57
N THR A 128 -7.21 -5.90 23.56
CA THR A 128 -6.75 -6.03 24.95
C THR A 128 -7.72 -6.99 25.64
N THR A 129 -7.58 -8.30 25.39
CA THR A 129 -7.96 -9.42 26.27
C THR A 129 -7.88 -10.73 25.47
N GLY A 130 -7.04 -11.67 25.91
CA GLY A 130 -6.98 -13.03 25.38
C GLY A 130 -5.92 -13.26 24.30
N ASN A 131 -4.77 -13.76 24.75
CA ASN A 131 -3.53 -14.04 24.03
C ASN A 131 -3.71 -14.76 22.66
N PRO A 132 -3.39 -14.11 21.51
CA PRO A 132 -3.29 -14.75 20.20
C PRO A 132 -1.88 -14.55 19.57
N LEU A 133 -0.83 -14.34 20.40
CA LEU A 133 0.49 -13.94 19.90
C LEU A 133 1.15 -14.95 18.94
N THR A 134 0.77 -16.23 18.94
CA THR A 134 1.55 -17.24 18.23
C THR A 134 1.18 -17.47 16.76
N LYS A 135 0.04 -17.01 16.22
CA LYS A 135 -0.32 -17.32 14.81
C LYS A 135 -0.02 -16.20 13.81
N ALA A 136 -0.22 -14.95 14.20
CA ALA A 136 -0.03 -13.81 13.31
C ALA A 136 1.46 -13.39 13.20
N GLN A 137 2.24 -13.55 14.27
CA GLN A 137 3.69 -13.33 14.23
C GLN A 137 4.38 -14.35 13.32
N TYR A 138 3.99 -15.63 13.39
CA TYR A 138 4.54 -16.67 12.53
C TYR A 138 4.24 -16.44 11.04
N LEU A 139 3.06 -15.92 10.66
CA LEU A 139 2.77 -15.65 9.25
C LEU A 139 3.53 -14.44 8.70
N VAL A 140 3.71 -13.40 9.51
CA VAL A 140 4.46 -12.21 9.10
C VAL A 140 5.97 -12.49 9.06
N GLU A 141 6.48 -13.29 10.00
CA GLU A 141 7.86 -13.76 9.99
C GLU A 141 8.11 -14.80 8.90
N ALA A 142 7.18 -15.73 8.65
CA ALA A 142 7.31 -16.70 7.55
C ALA A 142 7.27 -16.01 6.18
N LEU A 143 6.38 -15.02 5.98
CA LEU A 143 6.33 -14.26 4.73
C LEU A 143 7.51 -13.28 4.59
N GLY A 144 8.01 -12.71 5.70
CA GLY A 144 9.21 -11.89 5.73
C GLY A 144 10.48 -12.69 5.42
N SER A 145 10.58 -13.91 5.96
CA SER A 145 11.67 -14.85 5.68
C SER A 145 11.60 -15.39 4.26
N MET A 146 10.39 -15.67 3.72
CA MET A 146 10.21 -16.08 2.33
C MET A 146 10.64 -14.98 1.35
N TRP A 147 10.40 -13.71 1.66
CA TRP A 147 10.89 -12.58 0.87
C TRP A 147 12.40 -12.38 1.02
N LEU A 148 12.97 -12.56 2.22
CA LEU A 148 14.41 -12.49 2.45
C LEU A 148 15.17 -13.66 1.80
N GLU A 149 14.62 -14.86 1.76
CA GLU A 149 15.22 -16.02 1.07
C GLU A 149 15.13 -15.88 -0.45
N THR A 150 14.00 -15.39 -0.99
CA THR A 150 13.87 -15.12 -2.43
C THR A 150 14.82 -14.01 -2.90
N VAL A 151 15.16 -13.06 -2.01
CA VAL A 151 16.11 -11.97 -2.31
C VAL A 151 17.57 -12.30 -1.92
N SER A 152 17.80 -13.31 -1.06
CA SER A 152 19.13 -13.77 -0.64
C SER A 152 19.63 -15.00 -1.42
N GLY A 153 18.76 -15.66 -2.18
CA GLY A 153 19.08 -16.79 -3.07
C GLY A 153 19.49 -16.40 -4.50
N ILE A 154 19.58 -15.10 -4.79
CA ILE A 154 20.11 -14.52 -6.04
C ILE A 154 21.41 -13.78 -5.67
#